data_AF-A0A419DAN8-F1
#
_entry.id   AF-A0A419DAN8-F1
#
_cell.length_a   1.000
_cell.length_b   1.000
_cell.length_c   1.000
_cell.angle_alpha   90.00
_cell.angle_beta   90.00
_cell.angle_gamma   90.00
#
_symmetry.space_group_name_H-M   'P 1'
#
loop_
_entity.id
_entity.type
_entity.pdbx_description
1 polymer ?
#
loop_
_entity_poly.entity_id
_entity_poly.type
_entity_poly.pdbx_seq_one_letter_code
_entity_poly.pdbx_strand_id
1 'polypeptide(L)'
;MGNKKSGDDGELEVCKLVDCPNCGKELMLLPPNYPLYDIQCTGCSFRAQVKTNNSKPKTVVFGAGWQIMDKVLKSGFMVPSLFLNFKWEEKGVEKQEIRFYPFVPKKNLHKYKLSETARRANYWMFRYIGMDTLPYFEVYKK
;
A
#
# COMPACT_ATOMS: atom_id res chain seq x y z
N MET A 1 -16.50 7.99 -6.17
CA MET A 1 -15.19 8.69 -6.31
C MET A 1 -14.23 7.78 -7.08
N GLY A 2 -13.42 8.33 -7.99
CA GLY A 2 -12.46 7.52 -8.75
C GLY A 2 -11.34 6.96 -7.87
N ASN A 3 -10.83 5.78 -8.21
CA ASN A 3 -9.78 5.08 -7.44
C ASN A 3 -8.52 5.91 -7.19
N LYS A 4 -8.20 6.87 -8.09
CA LYS A 4 -7.04 7.76 -7.94
C LYS A 4 -7.18 8.70 -6.75
N LYS A 5 -8.30 9.42 -6.66
CA LYS A 5 -8.58 10.35 -5.56
C LYS A 5 -8.54 9.64 -4.20
N SER A 6 -9.14 8.45 -4.11
CA SER A 6 -9.10 7.64 -2.88
C SER A 6 -7.69 7.18 -2.49
N GLY A 7 -6.79 7.04 -3.48
CA GLY A 7 -5.37 6.73 -3.24
C GLY A 7 -4.66 7.96 -2.68
N ASP A 8 -4.72 9.08 -3.41
CA ASP A 8 -4.09 10.35 -3.06
C ASP A 8 -4.53 10.84 -1.65
N ASP A 9 -5.84 10.78 -1.36
CA ASP A 9 -6.39 11.14 -0.05
C ASP A 9 -5.87 10.21 1.05
N GLY A 10 -5.72 8.91 0.76
CA GLY A 10 -5.25 7.94 1.73
C GLY A 10 -3.74 8.01 1.99
N GLU A 11 -2.93 8.43 1.01
CA GLU A 11 -1.51 8.75 1.20
C GLU A 11 -1.35 9.95 2.14
N LEU A 12 -2.15 10.99 1.93
CA LEU A 12 -2.20 12.16 2.82
C LEU A 12 -2.65 11.81 4.24
N GLU A 13 -3.68 10.95 4.38
CA GLU A 13 -4.14 10.47 5.68
C GLU A 13 -3.04 9.74 6.44
N VAL A 14 -2.28 8.84 5.79
CA VAL A 14 -1.16 8.14 6.44
C VAL A 14 -0.11 9.14 6.93
N CYS A 15 0.29 10.12 6.11
CA CYS A 15 1.25 11.13 6.54
C CYS A 15 0.78 11.97 7.74
N LYS A 16 -0.53 12.18 7.89
CA LYS A 16 -1.12 13.00 8.98
C LYS A 16 -1.36 12.21 10.26
N LEU A 17 -1.66 10.92 10.14
CA LEU A 17 -2.15 10.11 11.26
C LEU A 17 -1.10 9.16 11.84
N VAL A 18 0.00 8.93 11.12
CA VAL A 18 1.00 7.93 11.45
C VAL A 18 2.39 8.55 11.49
N ASP A 19 3.06 8.40 12.64
CA ASP A 19 4.47 8.70 12.76
C ASP A 19 5.32 7.61 12.11
N CYS A 20 6.55 7.94 11.71
CA CYS A 20 7.45 6.98 11.10
C CYS A 20 7.67 5.76 12.02
N PRO A 21 7.39 4.53 11.56
CA PRO A 21 7.50 3.34 12.39
C PRO A 21 8.96 2.97 12.73
N ASN A 22 9.93 3.60 12.09
CA ASN A 22 11.36 3.39 12.35
C ASN A 22 11.93 4.37 13.38
N CYS A 23 11.54 5.65 13.36
CA CYS A 23 12.16 6.67 14.22
C CYS A 23 11.20 7.70 14.86
N GLY A 24 9.90 7.54 14.67
CA GLY A 24 8.87 8.41 15.27
C GLY A 24 8.75 9.82 14.70
N LYS A 25 9.51 10.17 13.66
CA LYS A 25 9.38 11.47 12.97
C LYS A 25 8.29 11.47 11.91
N GLU A 26 7.88 12.64 11.48
CA GLU A 26 6.84 12.83 10.47
C GLU A 26 7.14 12.12 9.13
N LEU A 27 6.08 11.73 8.44
CA LEU A 27 6.10 11.20 7.08
C LEU A 27 5.71 12.31 6.10
N MET A 28 6.32 12.32 4.91
CA MET A 28 6.02 13.24 3.82
C MET A 28 5.72 12.46 2.54
N LEU A 29 4.89 13.06 1.68
CA LEU A 29 4.62 12.51 0.35
C LEU A 29 5.86 12.59 -0.54
N LEU A 30 6.07 11.54 -1.34
CA LEU A 30 6.99 11.58 -2.46
C LEU A 30 6.30 12.17 -3.70
N PRO A 31 7.07 12.63 -4.70
CA PRO A 31 6.49 13.14 -5.94
C PRO A 31 5.60 12.10 -6.64
N PRO A 32 4.55 12.52 -7.37
CA PRO A 32 3.70 11.59 -8.11
C PRO A 32 4.50 10.70 -9.06
N ASN A 33 4.13 9.42 -9.14
CA ASN A 33 4.82 8.38 -9.92
C ASN A 33 6.24 8.05 -9.46
N TYR A 34 6.64 8.43 -8.24
CA TYR A 34 7.88 7.92 -7.66
C TYR A 34 7.84 6.39 -7.65
N PRO A 35 8.87 5.70 -8.18
CA PRO A 35 8.80 4.25 -8.32
C PRO A 35 8.65 3.55 -6.96
N LEU A 36 7.59 2.75 -6.82
CA LEU A 36 7.29 1.84 -5.70
C LEU A 36 6.99 2.46 -4.32
N TYR A 37 7.36 3.70 -4.07
CA TYR A 37 7.16 4.35 -2.78
C TYR A 37 6.27 5.57 -2.94
N ASP A 38 5.36 5.74 -1.98
CA ASP A 38 4.41 6.84 -1.97
C ASP A 38 4.81 7.88 -0.91
N ILE A 39 5.49 7.44 0.16
CA ILE A 39 5.88 8.29 1.29
C ILE A 39 7.32 8.04 1.77
N GLN A 40 7.90 9.04 2.43
CA GLN A 40 9.22 8.99 3.05
C GLN A 40 9.21 9.66 4.43
N CYS A 41 9.97 9.14 5.39
CA CYS A 41 10.23 9.82 6.65
C CYS A 41 11.16 11.02 6.46
N THR A 42 10.83 12.15 7.09
CA THR A 42 11.62 13.39 7.06
C THR A 42 12.96 13.27 7.81
N GLY A 43 13.12 12.26 8.67
CA GLY A 43 14.29 12.13 9.54
C GLY A 43 15.25 10.99 9.24
N CYS A 44 14.74 9.77 8.99
CA CYS A 44 15.58 8.58 8.78
C CYS A 44 15.57 8.05 7.34
N SER A 45 14.91 8.77 6.42
CA SER A 45 14.75 8.37 5.02
C SER A 45 14.07 7.00 4.80
N PHE A 46 13.42 6.45 5.81
CA PHE A 46 12.52 5.30 5.67
C PHE A 46 11.47 5.57 4.59
N ARG A 47 11.18 4.60 3.72
CA ARG A 47 10.20 4.71 2.64
C ARG A 47 9.23 3.56 2.67
N ALA A 48 7.98 3.87 2.31
CA ALA A 48 6.91 2.89 2.23
C ALA A 48 5.97 3.17 1.06
N GLN A 49 5.31 2.11 0.61
CA GLN A 49 4.13 2.20 -0.24
C GLN A 49 2.88 2.34 0.61
N VAL A 50 1.87 3.05 0.11
CA VAL A 50 0.54 3.14 0.73
C VAL A 50 -0.50 2.53 -0.21
N LYS A 51 -1.43 1.75 0.33
CA LYS A 51 -2.59 1.25 -0.41
C LYS A 51 -3.85 1.43 0.41
N THR A 52 -4.79 2.20 -0.14
CA THR A 52 -6.07 2.49 0.50
C THR A 52 -7.14 1.52 0.02
N ASN A 53 -7.93 0.99 0.95
CA ASN A 53 -9.06 0.12 0.67
C ASN A 53 -10.30 0.58 1.44
N ASN A 54 -11.38 0.85 0.71
CA ASN A 54 -12.69 1.15 1.27
C ASN A 54 -13.43 -0.16 1.63
N SER A 55 -12.81 -0.96 2.49
CA SER A 55 -13.34 -2.21 3.04
C SER A 55 -12.72 -2.47 4.41
N LYS A 56 -13.31 -3.39 5.18
CA LYS A 56 -12.63 -4.02 6.31
C LYS A 56 -11.29 -4.64 5.88
N PRO A 57 -10.36 -4.87 6.82
CA PRO A 57 -9.14 -5.62 6.55
C PRO A 57 -9.43 -6.94 5.83
N LYS A 58 -8.61 -7.25 4.81
CA LYS A 58 -8.83 -8.39 3.93
C LYS A 58 -7.52 -9.03 3.49
N THR A 59 -7.61 -10.31 3.13
CA THR A 59 -6.50 -11.17 2.70
C THR A 59 -5.83 -10.74 1.40
N VAL A 60 -6.60 -10.14 0.46
CA VAL A 60 -6.12 -9.78 -0.88
C VAL A 60 -6.23 -8.28 -1.11
N VAL A 61 -5.12 -7.65 -1.46
CA VAL A 61 -5.04 -6.21 -1.77
C VAL A 61 -4.45 -6.00 -3.16
N PHE A 62 -5.05 -5.09 -3.92
CA PHE A 62 -4.55 -4.77 -5.26
C PHE A 62 -3.21 -4.03 -5.19
N GLY A 63 -2.25 -4.50 -5.97
CA GLY A 63 -0.99 -3.83 -6.22
C GLY A 63 -1.04 -2.93 -7.44
N ALA A 64 0.12 -2.68 -8.03
CA ALA A 64 0.30 -1.85 -9.22
C ALA A 64 0.69 -2.68 -10.45
N GLY A 65 1.25 -2.03 -11.47
CA GLY A 65 1.82 -2.71 -12.63
C GLY A 65 2.99 -3.62 -12.24
N TRP A 66 3.04 -4.83 -12.81
CA TRP A 66 4.07 -5.83 -12.49
C TRP A 66 5.47 -5.38 -12.94
N GLN A 67 5.58 -4.61 -14.01
CA GLN A 67 6.87 -4.32 -14.66
C GLN A 67 7.89 -3.65 -13.73
N ILE A 68 7.46 -2.68 -12.90
CA ILE A 68 8.37 -2.00 -11.98
C ILE A 68 8.77 -2.95 -10.85
N MET A 69 7.80 -3.66 -10.27
CA MET A 69 8.05 -4.65 -9.20
C MET A 69 9.01 -5.76 -9.68
N ASP A 70 8.81 -6.29 -10.89
CA ASP A 70 9.65 -7.32 -11.49
C ASP A 70 11.11 -6.88 -11.61
N LYS A 71 11.35 -5.64 -12.06
CA LYS A 71 12.70 -5.06 -12.15
C LYS A 71 13.34 -4.97 -10.77
N VAL A 72 12.63 -4.43 -9.79
CA VAL A 72 13.15 -4.29 -8.42
C VAL A 72 13.51 -5.63 -7.80
N LEU A 73 12.64 -6.63 -7.93
CA LEU A 73 12.92 -7.98 -7.44
C LEU A 73 14.08 -8.65 -8.17
N LYS A 74 14.23 -8.43 -9.49
CA LYS A 74 15.36 -8.95 -10.29
C LYS A 74 16.68 -8.27 -9.95
N SER A 75 16.64 -7.00 -9.52
CA SER A 75 17.79 -6.26 -9.01
C SER A 75 18.19 -6.65 -7.58
N GLY A 76 17.56 -7.67 -6.99
CA GLY A 76 17.88 -8.17 -5.65
C GLY A 76 17.27 -7.36 -4.50
N PHE A 77 16.47 -6.33 -4.79
CA PHE A 77 15.77 -5.58 -3.76
C PHE A 77 14.56 -6.35 -3.24
N MET A 78 14.23 -6.10 -1.97
CA MET A 78 13.04 -6.64 -1.33
C MET A 78 11.78 -5.90 -1.80
N VAL A 79 10.62 -6.52 -1.57
CA VAL A 79 9.33 -5.82 -1.71
C VAL A 79 9.33 -4.61 -0.75
N PRO A 80 8.90 -3.43 -1.21
CA PRO A 80 8.75 -2.26 -0.34
C PRO A 80 7.94 -2.57 0.91
N SER A 81 8.29 -1.90 2.01
CA SER A 81 7.42 -1.85 3.18
C SER A 81 6.08 -1.19 2.79
N LEU A 82 5.00 -1.57 3.47
CA LEU A 82 3.65 -1.28 3.01
C LEU A 82 2.75 -0.80 4.16
N PHE A 83 2.09 0.34 3.97
CA PHE A 83 0.93 0.73 4.74
C PHE A 83 -0.34 0.32 4.01
N LEU A 84 -1.23 -0.37 4.71
CA LEU A 84 -2.60 -0.62 4.26
C LEU A 84 -3.55 0.25 5.08
N ASN A 85 -4.21 1.20 4.41
CA ASN A 85 -5.19 2.09 5.00
C ASN A 85 -6.60 1.56 4.69
N PHE A 86 -7.24 0.92 5.68
CA PHE A 86 -8.58 0.37 5.58
C PHE A 86 -9.60 1.36 6.11
N LYS A 87 -10.66 1.61 5.33
CA LYS A 87 -11.78 2.47 5.71
C LYS A 87 -13.09 1.75 5.44
N TRP A 88 -14.00 1.72 6.40
CA TRP A 88 -15.32 1.13 6.21
C TRP A 88 -16.35 1.82 7.10
N GLU A 89 -17.61 1.58 6.81
CA GLU A 89 -18.70 1.99 7.69
C GLU A 89 -19.26 0.73 8.38
N GLU A 90 -19.52 0.83 9.68
CA GLU A 90 -20.19 -0.22 10.44
C GLU A 90 -21.30 0.40 11.29
N LYS A 91 -22.55 0.04 11.00
CA LYS A 91 -23.75 0.54 11.71
C LYS A 91 -23.83 2.09 11.75
N GLY A 92 -23.50 2.75 10.64
CA GLY A 92 -23.51 4.21 10.54
C GLY A 92 -22.31 4.90 11.20
N VAL A 93 -21.32 4.14 11.69
CA VAL A 93 -20.09 4.67 12.28
C VAL A 93 -18.94 4.44 11.30
N GLU A 94 -18.24 5.51 10.94
CA GLU A 94 -17.01 5.41 10.16
C GLU A 94 -15.89 4.77 10.98
N LYS A 95 -15.20 3.83 10.35
CA LYS A 95 -14.08 3.09 10.92
C LYS A 95 -12.87 3.19 10.03
N GLN A 96 -11.70 3.26 10.66
CA GLN A 96 -10.43 3.26 9.96
C GLN A 96 -9.37 2.51 10.74
N GLU A 97 -8.56 1.75 10.00
CA GLU A 97 -7.44 1.00 10.55
C GLU A 97 -6.26 1.10 9.57
N ILE A 98 -5.11 1.56 10.05
CA ILE A 98 -3.88 1.61 9.27
C ILE A 98 -2.94 0.56 9.81
N ARG A 99 -2.56 -0.39 8.94
CA ARG A 99 -1.61 -1.46 9.24
C ARG A 99 -0.30 -1.21 8.53
N PHE A 100 0.81 -1.35 9.26
CA PHE A 100 2.15 -1.29 8.71
C PHE A 100 2.76 -2.70 8.60
N TYR A 101 3.13 -3.08 7.39
CA TYR A 101 3.83 -4.33 7.08
C TYR A 101 5.31 -4.00 6.81
N PRO A 102 6.22 -4.25 7.76
CA PRO A 102 7.65 -3.97 7.57
C PRO A 102 8.26 -4.86 6.49
N PHE A 103 7.70 -6.06 6.30
CA PHE A 103 8.18 -7.04 5.34
C PHE A 103 7.02 -7.77 4.68
N VAL A 104 6.96 -7.72 3.34
CA VAL A 104 6.02 -8.50 2.54
C VAL A 104 6.82 -9.49 1.70
N PRO A 105 6.74 -10.81 1.98
CA PRO A 105 7.50 -11.79 1.22
C PRO A 105 7.09 -11.83 -0.26
N LYS A 106 8.02 -12.14 -1.16
CA LYS A 106 7.72 -12.29 -2.60
C LYS A 106 6.64 -13.34 -2.89
N LYS A 107 6.53 -14.40 -2.08
CA LYS A 107 5.47 -15.42 -2.19
C LYS A 107 4.06 -14.85 -2.00
N ASN A 108 3.95 -13.68 -1.36
CA ASN A 108 2.70 -12.96 -1.15
C ASN A 108 2.38 -12.01 -2.33
N LEU A 109 3.14 -12.06 -3.43
CA LEU A 109 2.82 -11.37 -4.67
C LEU A 109 2.25 -12.33 -5.70
N HIS A 110 1.03 -12.06 -6.15
CA HIS A 110 0.38 -12.81 -7.22
C HIS A 110 0.31 -11.99 -8.50
N LYS A 111 1.09 -12.37 -9.50
CA LYS A 111 1.10 -11.75 -10.84
C LYS A 111 -0.12 -12.22 -11.63
N TYR A 112 -0.84 -11.29 -12.26
CA TYR A 112 -1.97 -11.59 -13.14
C TYR A 112 -2.03 -10.63 -14.32
N LYS A 113 -2.74 -11.04 -15.38
CA LYS A 113 -2.95 -10.23 -16.58
C LYS A 113 -4.38 -9.66 -16.54
N LEU A 114 -4.55 -8.40 -16.92
CA LEU A 114 -5.87 -7.83 -17.13
C LEU A 114 -6.53 -8.47 -18.36
N SER A 115 -7.87 -8.58 -18.33
CA SER A 115 -8.66 -9.08 -19.45
C SER A 115 -8.48 -8.21 -20.70
N GLU A 116 -8.83 -8.76 -21.85
CA GLU A 116 -8.77 -8.05 -23.13
C GLU A 116 -9.76 -6.88 -23.21
N THR A 117 -10.83 -6.94 -22.42
CA THR A 117 -11.87 -5.91 -22.32
C THR A 117 -11.56 -4.80 -21.32
N ALA A 118 -10.47 -4.92 -20.54
CA ALA A 118 -10.11 -3.92 -19.55
C ALA A 118 -9.57 -2.64 -20.21
N ARG A 119 -9.71 -1.48 -19.54
CA ARG A 119 -9.17 -0.19 -20.02
C ARG A 119 -7.68 -0.24 -20.38
N ARG A 120 -6.92 -1.08 -19.68
CA ARG A 120 -5.52 -1.42 -20.01
C ARG A 120 -5.45 -2.90 -20.37
N ALA A 121 -6.07 -3.25 -21.49
CA ALA A 121 -6.17 -4.61 -21.97
C ALA A 121 -4.80 -5.30 -21.92
N ASN A 122 -4.77 -6.56 -21.49
CA ASN A 122 -3.56 -7.38 -21.46
C ASN A 122 -2.39 -6.86 -20.60
N TYR A 123 -2.59 -5.83 -19.77
CA TYR A 123 -1.54 -5.28 -18.93
C TYR A 123 -1.25 -6.18 -17.71
N TRP A 124 0.03 -6.39 -17.40
CA TRP A 124 0.46 -7.20 -16.25
C TRP A 124 0.40 -6.38 -14.96
N MET A 125 -0.31 -6.93 -13.97
CA MET A 125 -0.45 -6.37 -12.64
C MET A 125 -0.07 -7.40 -11.59
N PHE A 126 -0.08 -6.99 -10.32
CA PHE A 126 0.01 -7.92 -9.21
C PHE A 126 -0.99 -7.59 -8.10
N ARG A 127 -1.25 -8.58 -7.25
CA ARG A 127 -1.96 -8.41 -5.97
C ARG A 127 -1.05 -8.87 -4.85
N TYR A 128 -1.20 -8.23 -3.71
CA TYR A 128 -0.77 -8.77 -2.43
C TYR A 128 -1.79 -9.82 -1.98
N ILE A 129 -1.33 -11.00 -1.57
CA ILE A 129 -2.17 -12.12 -1.11
C ILE A 129 -1.72 -12.60 0.28
N GLY A 130 -2.63 -13.17 1.07
CA GLY A 130 -2.31 -13.67 2.41
C GLY A 130 -1.97 -12.57 3.42
N MET A 131 -2.46 -11.34 3.22
CA MET A 131 -2.07 -10.17 4.04
C MET A 131 -2.55 -10.28 5.49
N ASP A 132 -3.64 -11.00 5.73
CA ASP A 132 -4.18 -11.37 7.04
C ASP A 132 -3.28 -12.33 7.84
N THR A 133 -2.38 -13.05 7.18
CA THR A 133 -1.45 -14.00 7.82
C THR A 133 -0.07 -13.41 8.09
N LEU A 134 0.25 -12.25 7.52
CA LEU A 134 1.54 -11.61 7.70
C LEU A 134 1.58 -10.79 8.99
N PRO A 135 2.72 -10.74 9.69
CA PRO A 135 2.87 -9.85 10.84
C PRO A 135 2.78 -8.39 10.38
N TYR A 136 2.05 -7.59 11.17
CA TYR A 136 1.91 -6.15 10.96
C TYR A 136 1.86 -5.42 12.30
N PHE A 137 2.11 -4.12 12.25
CA PHE A 137 1.83 -3.20 13.34
C PHE A 137 0.54 -2.45 13.05
N GLU A 138 -0.39 -2.44 13.99
CA GLU A 138 -1.52 -1.50 13.95
C GLU A 138 -0.99 -0.14 14.38
N VAL A 139 -0.89 0.79 13.42
CA VAL A 139 -0.28 2.12 13.64
C VAL A 139 -1.33 3.21 13.81
N TYR A 140 -2.60 2.92 13.50
CA TYR A 140 -3.72 3.82 13.72
C TYR A 140 -5.04 3.04 13.73
N LYS A 141 -5.99 3.42 14.60
CA LYS A 141 -7.35 2.87 14.64
C LYS A 141 -8.36 3.88 15.19
N LYS A 142 -9.55 3.93 14.57
CA LYS A 142 -10.75 4.63 15.07
C LYS A 142 -12.03 3.82 14.79
#